data_AF-A0A945N642-F1
#
_entry.id   AF-A0A945N642-F1
#
_cell.length_a   1.000
_cell.length_b   1.000
_cell.length_c   1.000
_cell.angle_alpha   90.00
_cell.angle_beta   90.00
_cell.angle_gamma   90.00
#
_symmetry.space_group_name_H-M   'P 1'
#
loop_
_entity.id
_entity.type
_entity.pdbx_description
1 polymer ?
#
loop_
_entity_poly.entity_id
_entity_poly.type
_entity_poly.pdbx_seq_one_letter_code
_entity_poly.pdbx_strand_id
1 'polypeptide(L)' 'MNLISDEILIDSGQQTATYDPIYPMIDGFRFWDPAAWTQGHPYDAYRRMRQEAPVMWTKTDKNLSGFWSVTKYEDIKA' A
#
# COMPACT_ATOMS: atom_id res chain seq x y z
N MET A 1 5.79 -31.24 5.54
CA MET A 1 5.34 -30.29 4.51
C MET A 1 4.35 -29.39 5.22
N ASN A 2 4.70 -28.13 5.45
CA ASN A 2 3.81 -27.19 6.14
C ASN A 2 2.96 -26.51 5.06
N LEU A 3 1.64 -26.56 5.20
CA LEU A 3 0.76 -25.83 4.32
C LEU A 3 0.65 -24.40 4.85
N ILE A 4 0.66 -23.40 3.95
CA ILE A 4 0.40 -22.00 4.32
C ILE A 4 -0.97 -21.86 5.02
N SER A 5 -1.91 -22.77 4.75
CA SER A 5 -3.22 -22.83 5.42
C SER A 5 -3.16 -23.22 6.90
N ASP A 6 -2.05 -23.80 7.36
CA ASP A 6 -1.89 -24.25 8.75
C ASP A 6 -1.48 -23.08 9.68
N GLU A 7 -1.01 -21.97 9.10
CA GLU A 7 -0.62 -20.76 9.82
C GLU A 7 -1.57 -19.61 9.45
N ILE A 8 -2.39 -19.18 10.41
CA ILE A 8 -3.20 -17.98 10.26
C ILE A 8 -2.28 -16.77 10.51
N LEU A 9 -1.98 -16.03 9.45
CA LEU A 9 -1.35 -14.72 9.58
C LEU A 9 -2.34 -13.74 10.21
N ILE A 10 -2.03 -13.30 11.42
CA ILE A 10 -2.79 -12.27 12.14
C ILE A 10 -2.15 -10.92 11.82
N ASP A 11 -2.97 -9.97 11.39
CA ASP A 11 -2.53 -8.60 11.18
C ASP A 11 -2.01 -7.99 12.50
N SER A 12 -0.77 -7.50 12.48
CA SER A 12 -0.11 -6.88 13.63
C SER A 12 -0.58 -5.43 13.88
N GLY A 13 -1.29 -4.82 12.93
CA GLY A 13 -1.72 -3.42 13.00
C GLY A 13 -0.58 -2.42 12.82
N GLN A 14 0.48 -2.80 12.10
CA GLN A 14 1.68 -1.98 11.90
C GLN A 14 1.37 -0.66 11.18
N GLN A 15 1.42 0.46 11.91
CA GLN A 15 1.10 1.80 11.36
C GLN A 15 2.27 2.48 10.64
N THR A 16 3.50 2.12 11.01
CA THR A 16 4.73 2.70 10.48
C THR A 16 5.57 1.63 9.81
N ALA A 17 6.22 1.98 8.71
CA ALA A 17 7.14 1.09 8.02
C ALA A 17 8.27 0.63 8.94
N THR A 18 8.73 -0.61 8.78
CA THR A 18 9.90 -1.15 9.50
C THR A 18 11.18 -0.40 9.12
N TYR A 19 11.26 0.07 7.87
CA TYR A 19 12.35 0.89 7.35
C TYR A 19 11.81 2.27 6.99
N ASP A 20 12.58 3.30 7.31
CA ASP A 20 12.18 4.69 7.06
C ASP A 20 11.90 4.92 5.56
N PRO A 21 10.71 5.44 5.20
CA PRO A 21 10.40 5.75 3.82
C PRO A 21 11.29 6.86 3.27
N ILE A 22 11.88 6.61 2.10
CA ILE A 22 12.65 7.62 1.37
C ILE A 22 11.76 8.61 0.59
N TYR A 23 10.53 8.20 0.28
CA TYR A 23 9.54 9.00 -0.42
C TYR A 23 8.47 9.55 0.55
N PRO A 24 7.91 10.74 0.28
CA PRO A 24 6.84 11.28 1.10
C PRO A 24 5.57 10.44 0.99
N MET A 25 4.76 10.44 2.05
CA MET A 25 3.39 9.92 2.00
C MET A 25 2.48 10.96 1.35
N ILE A 26 1.68 10.53 0.40
CA ILE A 26 0.77 11.38 -0.36
C ILE A 26 -0.67 11.02 -0.01
N ASP A 27 -1.42 12.00 0.49
CA ASP A 27 -2.86 11.86 0.73
C ASP A 27 -3.69 12.01 -0.56
N GLY A 28 -4.89 11.41 -0.56
CA GLY A 28 -5.87 11.60 -1.62
C GLY A 28 -6.76 10.37 -1.82
N PHE A 29 -6.19 9.27 -2.33
CA PHE A 29 -6.94 8.04 -2.58
C PHE A 29 -6.70 7.01 -1.48
N ARG A 30 -7.79 6.45 -0.93
CA ARG A 30 -7.74 5.45 0.14
C ARG A 30 -7.60 4.05 -0.46
N PHE A 31 -6.39 3.67 -0.85
CA PHE A 31 -6.10 2.37 -1.50
C PHE A 31 -6.58 1.16 -0.69
N TRP A 32 -6.60 1.28 0.63
CA TRP A 32 -7.02 0.24 1.56
C TRP A 32 -8.53 0.10 1.73
N ASP A 33 -9.33 1.09 1.32
CA ASP A 33 -10.79 1.08 1.52
C ASP A 33 -11.49 0.57 0.26
N PRO A 34 -12.11 -0.63 0.28
CA PRO A 34 -12.85 -1.16 -0.87
C PRO A 34 -13.95 -0.21 -1.37
N ALA A 35 -14.56 0.59 -0.49
CA ALA A 35 -15.61 1.54 -0.88
C ALA A 35 -15.06 2.66 -1.79
N ALA A 36 -13.78 3.01 -1.69
CA ALA A 36 -13.14 4.03 -2.51
C ALA A 36 -13.08 3.64 -4.00
N TRP A 37 -13.18 2.34 -4.32
CA TRP A 37 -13.07 1.82 -5.69
C TRP A 37 -14.39 1.79 -6.46
N THR A 38 -15.51 2.12 -5.81
CA THR A 38 -16.85 2.08 -6.42
C THR A 38 -17.04 3.11 -7.54
N GLN A 39 -16.18 4.12 -7.61
CA GLN A 39 -16.19 5.17 -8.63
C GLN A 39 -15.22 4.88 -9.79
N GLY A 40 -14.64 3.68 -9.85
CA GLY A 40 -13.67 3.27 -10.86
C GLY A 40 -12.21 3.42 -10.40
N HIS A 41 -11.28 3.22 -11.35
CA HIS A 41 -9.86 3.18 -11.05
C HIS A 41 -9.26 4.59 -10.82
N PRO A 42 -8.38 4.75 -9.80
CA PRO A 42 -7.80 6.04 -9.44
C PRO A 42 -6.57 6.39 -10.29
N TYR A 43 -6.75 6.54 -11.61
CA TYR A 43 -5.64 6.77 -12.56
C TYR A 43 -4.77 7.98 -12.21
N ASP A 44 -5.39 9.07 -11.75
CA ASP A 44 -4.67 10.28 -11.36
C ASP A 44 -3.82 10.08 -10.10
N ALA A 45 -4.29 9.27 -9.14
CA ALA A 45 -3.52 8.91 -7.96
C ALA A 45 -2.26 8.12 -8.37
N TYR A 46 -2.40 7.12 -9.24
CA TYR A 46 -1.24 6.38 -9.75
C TYR A 46 -0.27 7.27 -10.54
N ARG A 47 -0.79 8.21 -11.35
CA ARG A 47 0.06 9.15 -12.09
C ARG A 47 0.90 9.99 -11.14
N ARG A 48 0.27 10.56 -10.10
CA ARG A 48 0.93 11.37 -9.09
C ARG A 48 1.98 10.56 -8.31
N MET A 49 1.63 9.36 -7.86
CA MET A 49 2.56 8.49 -7.13
C MET A 49 3.79 8.15 -7.96
N ARG A 50 3.63 7.78 -9.24
CA ARG A 50 4.80 7.49 -10.10
C ARG A 50 5.76 8.67 -10.26
N GLN A 51 5.27 9.90 -10.13
CA GLN A 51 6.06 11.13 -10.25
C GLN A 51 6.72 11.52 -8.91
N GLU A 52 5.97 11.46 -7.82
CA GLU A 52 6.37 12.04 -6.53
C GLU A 52 6.83 10.99 -5.50
N ALA A 53 6.22 9.80 -5.48
CA ALA A 53 6.45 8.75 -4.48
C ALA A 53 6.19 7.34 -5.07
N PRO A 54 7.07 6.84 -5.96
CA PRO A 54 6.83 5.59 -6.69
C PRO A 54 6.84 4.33 -5.81
N VAL A 55 7.53 4.38 -4.68
CA VAL A 55 7.55 3.37 -3.61
C VAL A 55 7.16 4.05 -2.30
N MET A 56 5.88 3.97 -1.92
CA MET A 56 5.31 4.79 -0.85
C MET A 56 4.72 3.93 0.26
N TRP A 57 5.03 4.24 1.53
CA TRP A 57 4.28 3.68 2.65
C TRP A 57 2.86 4.24 2.66
N THR A 58 1.87 3.36 2.68
CA THR A 58 0.44 3.70 2.69
C THR A 58 -0.13 3.28 4.04
N LYS A 59 -0.60 4.26 4.81
CA LYS A 59 -1.29 4.01 6.06
C LYS A 59 -2.72 3.54 5.81
N THR A 60 -3.22 2.75 6.74
CA THR A 60 -4.59 2.26 6.75
C THR A 60 -5.24 2.66 8.06
N ASP A 61 -6.57 2.77 8.06
CA ASP A 61 -7.32 3.02 9.31
C ASP A 61 -7.71 1.67 9.97
N LYS A 62 -8.39 1.75 11.12
CA LYS A 62 -9.07 0.62 11.79
C LYS A 62 -8.14 -0.50 12.27
N ASN A 63 -6.95 -0.15 12.76
CA ASN A 63 -5.94 -1.09 13.28
C ASN A 63 -5.42 -2.09 12.24
N LEU A 64 -5.61 -1.82 10.95
CA LEU A 64 -4.99 -2.60 9.89
C LEU A 64 -3.52 -2.20 9.76
N SER A 65 -2.67 -3.11 9.31
CA SER A 65 -1.32 -2.73 8.92
C SER A 65 -1.32 -1.83 7.69
N GLY A 66 -0.40 -0.87 7.67
CA GLY A 66 0.01 -0.17 6.47
C GLY A 66 0.74 -1.11 5.51
N PHE A 67 0.95 -0.64 4.28
CA PHE A 67 1.64 -1.42 3.26
C PHE A 67 2.43 -0.52 2.31
N TRP A 68 3.39 -1.14 1.62
CA TRP A 68 4.11 -0.47 0.54
C TRP A 68 3.31 -0.48 -0.75
N SER A 69 3.03 0.70 -1.28
CA SER A 69 2.48 0.90 -2.61
C SER A 69 3.61 1.10 -3.61
N VAL A 70 3.73 0.19 -4.58
CA VAL A 70 4.72 0.22 -5.66
C VAL A 70 4.01 0.47 -6.98
N THR A 71 4.40 1.53 -7.71
CA THR A 71 3.57 2.04 -8.83
C THR A 71 4.28 2.15 -10.18
N LYS A 72 5.61 2.07 -10.23
CA LYS A 72 6.36 2.00 -11.50
C LYS A 72 6.52 0.54 -11.92
N TYR A 73 6.47 0.30 -13.23
CA TYR A 73 6.59 -1.04 -13.80
C TYR A 73 7.92 -1.71 -13.47
N GLU A 74 9.05 -0.97 -13.60
CA GLU A 74 10.37 -1.52 -13.30
C GLU A 74 10.51 -1.95 -11.84
N ASP A 75 9.94 -1.19 -10.89
CA ASP A 75 9.95 -1.53 -9.46
C ASP A 75 9.09 -2.76 -9.14
N ILE A 76 8.05 -3.03 -9.93
CA ILE A 76 7.19 -4.21 -9.77
C ILE A 76 7.84 -5.46 -10.37
N LYS A 77 8.61 -5.29 -11.45
CA LYS A 77 9.23 -6.39 -12.20
C LYS A 77 10.50 -6.93 -11.54
N ALA A 78 11.24 -6.07 -10.85
CA ALA A 78 12.52 -6.39 -10.20
C ALA A 78 12.42 -7.59 -9.25
#